data_AF-A0A2E1B9M9-F1
#
_entry.id   AF-A0A2E1B9M9-F1
#
_cell.length_a   1.000
_cell.length_b   1.000
_cell.length_c   1.000
_cell.angle_alpha   90.00
_cell.angle_beta   90.00
_cell.angle_gamma   90.00
#
_symmetry.space_group_name_H-M   'P 1'
#
loop_
_entity.id
_entity.type
_entity.pdbx_description
1 polymer ?
#
loop_
_entity_poly.entity_id
_entity_poly.type
_entity_poly.pdbx_seq_one_letter_code
_entity_poly.pdbx_strand_id
1 'polypeptide(L)'
;MARQALMMLFGLDPYVKFAVAVDDDIELAREEEVLWAMATRFQADTDMFVVPNVLCNRLDPSSREGMSAKLGLDAKAPLEWDVERNELPDAAIAWAREQSRRSGR
;
A
#
# COMPACT_ATOMS: atom_id res chain seq x y z
N MET A 1 -6.44 -8.75 11.70
CA MET A 1 -6.41 -9.84 10.68
C MET A 1 -5.36 -9.60 9.60
N ALA A 2 -5.12 -8.37 9.13
CA ALA A 2 -4.16 -8.09 8.06
C ALA A 2 -2.73 -8.61 8.33
N ARG A 3 -2.20 -8.41 9.54
CA ARG A 3 -0.91 -9.01 9.95
C ARG A 3 -0.81 -10.53 9.73
N GLN A 4 -1.87 -11.29 10.03
CA GLN A 4 -1.89 -12.75 9.80
C GLN A 4 -1.89 -13.07 8.31
N ALA A 5 -2.67 -12.34 7.50
CA ALA A 5 -2.69 -12.49 6.06
C ALA A 5 -1.33 -12.19 5.41
N LEU A 6 -0.67 -11.11 5.84
CA LEU A 6 0.67 -10.72 5.37
C LEU A 6 1.73 -11.77 5.75
N MET A 7 1.67 -12.32 6.97
CA MET A 7 2.56 -13.42 7.38
C MET A 7 2.32 -14.69 6.56
N MET A 8 1.06 -15.02 6.27
CA MET A 8 0.72 -16.14 5.38
C MET A 8 1.27 -15.91 3.97
N LEU A 9 1.10 -14.71 3.40
CA LEU A 9 1.66 -14.35 2.09
C LEU A 9 3.17 -14.56 2.04
N PHE A 10 3.90 -14.12 3.07
CA PHE A 10 5.35 -14.29 3.15
C PHE A 10 5.80 -15.75 3.27
N GLY A 11 4.96 -16.63 3.82
CA GLY A 11 5.20 -18.07 3.87
C GLY A 11 4.82 -18.80 2.58
N LEU A 12 3.82 -18.30 1.85
CA LEU A 12 3.33 -18.89 0.60
C LEU A 12 4.21 -18.55 -0.60
N ASP A 13 4.71 -17.31 -0.67
CA ASP A 13 5.57 -16.86 -1.76
C ASP A 13 6.93 -16.36 -1.22
N PRO A 14 8.03 -17.11 -1.45
CA PRO A 14 9.36 -16.70 -1.02
C PRO A 14 9.86 -15.46 -1.76
N TYR A 15 9.32 -15.10 -2.92
CA TYR A 15 9.77 -13.96 -3.72
C TYR A 15 9.15 -12.63 -3.31
N VAL A 16 8.04 -12.63 -2.55
CA VAL A 16 7.46 -11.39 -2.02
C VAL A 16 8.35 -10.82 -0.93
N LYS A 17 8.86 -9.61 -1.16
CA LYS A 17 9.72 -8.89 -0.21
C LYS A 17 8.98 -7.85 0.61
N PHE A 18 7.96 -7.24 0.02
CA PHE A 18 7.23 -6.11 0.56
C PHE A 18 5.75 -6.28 0.22
N ALA A 19 4.87 -6.06 1.20
CA ALA A 19 3.43 -6.12 0.99
C ALA A 19 2.71 -5.12 1.89
N VAL A 20 1.65 -4.53 1.32
CA VAL A 20 0.76 -3.58 2.01
C VAL A 20 -0.64 -4.20 2.00
N ALA A 21 -1.27 -4.27 3.17
CA ALA A 21 -2.67 -4.62 3.29
C ALA A 21 -3.50 -3.33 3.31
N VAL A 22 -4.53 -3.27 2.47
CA VAL A 22 -5.50 -2.17 2.40
C VAL A 22 -6.92 -2.74 2.48
N ASP A 23 -7.91 -1.88 2.72
CA ASP A 23 -9.32 -2.28 2.64
C ASP A 23 -9.82 -2.30 1.18
N ASP A 24 -11.04 -2.80 0.98
CA ASP A 24 -11.66 -3.02 -0.33
C ASP A 24 -12.09 -1.73 -1.05
N ASP A 25 -12.11 -0.60 -0.34
CA ASP A 25 -12.36 0.73 -0.90
C ASP A 25 -11.13 1.33 -1.62
N ILE A 26 -9.98 0.66 -1.58
CA ILE A 26 -8.73 1.09 -2.22
C ILE A 26 -8.55 0.38 -3.57
N GLU A 27 -8.47 1.16 -4.65
CA GLU A 27 -8.19 0.64 -5.99
C GLU A 27 -6.70 0.29 -6.14
N LEU A 28 -6.39 -1.01 -6.17
CA LEU A 28 -5.02 -1.54 -6.21
C LEU A 28 -4.26 -1.19 -7.50
N ALA A 29 -4.95 -0.97 -8.63
CA ALA A 29 -4.31 -0.60 -9.89
C ALA A 29 -3.84 0.86 -9.94
N ARG A 30 -4.22 1.67 -8.95
CA ARG A 30 -3.87 3.09 -8.85
C ARG A 30 -2.92 3.29 -7.67
N GLU A 31 -1.63 3.47 -7.95
CA GLU A 31 -0.60 3.60 -6.92
C GLU A 31 -0.91 4.74 -5.93
N GLU A 32 -1.49 5.83 -6.40
CA GLU A 32 -1.89 6.96 -5.55
C GLU A 32 -2.95 6.59 -4.51
N GLU A 33 -3.79 5.60 -4.76
CA GLU A 33 -4.82 5.12 -3.84
C GLU A 33 -4.18 4.33 -2.69
N VAL A 34 -3.24 3.45 -3.01
CA VAL A 34 -2.46 2.70 -2.01
C VAL A 34 -1.59 3.63 -1.18
N LEU A 35 -0.95 4.61 -1.81
CA LEU A 35 -0.16 5.63 -1.11
C LEU A 35 -1.03 6.50 -0.21
N TRP A 36 -2.26 6.84 -0.61
CA TRP A 36 -3.20 7.56 0.24
C TRP A 36 -3.60 6.75 1.47
N ALA A 37 -3.88 5.45 1.32
CA ALA A 37 -4.16 4.56 2.45
C ALA A 37 -2.98 4.52 3.43
N MET A 38 -1.75 4.35 2.92
CA MET A 38 -0.53 4.39 3.73
C MET A 38 -0.32 5.75 4.42
N ALA A 39 -0.69 6.86 3.77
CA ALA A 39 -0.50 8.19 4.35
C ALA A 39 -1.51 8.54 5.45
N THR A 40 -2.70 7.94 5.42
CA THR A 40 -3.84 8.37 6.24
C THR A 40 -4.33 7.33 7.25
N ARG A 41 -4.05 6.04 7.02
CA ARG A 41 -4.56 4.92 7.84
C ARG A 41 -3.45 4.12 8.55
N PHE A 42 -2.18 4.44 8.32
CA PHE A 42 -1.04 3.68 8.83
C PHE A 42 -0.19 4.48 9.81
N GLN A 43 0.18 3.85 10.92
CA GLN A 43 1.12 4.35 11.92
C GLN A 43 2.35 3.43 11.98
N ALA A 44 3.54 4.00 11.77
CA ALA A 44 4.75 3.23 11.55
C ALA A 44 5.20 2.36 12.74
N ASP A 45 4.87 2.74 13.96
CA ASP A 45 5.24 2.03 15.18
C ASP A 45 4.31 0.86 15.51
N THR A 46 3.05 0.89 15.07
CA THR A 46 2.05 -0.16 15.38
C THR A 46 1.71 -1.05 14.19
N ASP A 47 1.70 -0.48 12.99
CA ASP A 47 1.10 -1.10 11.82
C ASP A 47 2.16 -1.71 10.88
N MET A 48 3.44 -1.48 11.17
CA MET A 48 4.57 -2.09 10.50
C MET A 48 5.03 -3.36 11.20
N PHE A 49 5.57 -4.30 10.43
CA PHE A 49 6.45 -5.32 10.96
C PHE A 49 7.49 -5.80 9.96
N VAL A 50 8.61 -6.27 10.50
CA VAL A 50 9.72 -6.82 9.72
C VAL A 50 9.91 -8.28 10.10
N VAL A 51 10.07 -9.14 9.10
CA VAL A 51 10.47 -10.54 9.27
C VAL A 51 11.92 -10.67 8.82
N PRO A 52 12.89 -10.66 9.74
CA PRO A 52 14.31 -10.72 9.38
C PRO A 52 14.75 -12.15 9.03
N ASN A 53 15.83 -12.24 8.27
CA ASN A 53 16.56 -13.48 7.98
C ASN A 53 15.69 -14.61 7.40
N VAL A 54 14.95 -14.27 6.34
CA VAL A 54 14.10 -15.23 5.61
C VAL A 54 14.53 -15.32 4.15
N LEU A 55 14.12 -16.41 3.50
CA LEU A 55 14.32 -16.59 2.07
C LEU A 55 13.68 -15.45 1.28
N CYS A 56 14.43 -14.95 0.31
CA CYS A 56 14.04 -13.97 -0.68
C CYS A 56 14.42 -14.52 -2.07
N ASN A 57 14.45 -13.64 -3.08
CA ASN A 57 14.97 -13.96 -4.39
C ASN A 57 16.50 -13.95 -4.39
N ARG A 58 17.16 -15.01 -4.88
CA ARG A 58 18.61 -15.01 -5.13
C ARG A 58 19.05 -13.99 -6.18
N LEU A 59 18.16 -13.61 -7.09
CA LEU A 59 18.41 -12.58 -8.10
C LEU A 59 18.15 -11.16 -7.58
N ASP A 60 17.64 -10.99 -6.36
CA ASP A 60 17.55 -9.66 -5.74
C ASP A 60 18.97 -9.21 -5.35
N PRO A 61 19.51 -8.15 -5.98
CA PRO A 61 20.88 -7.69 -5.75
C PRO A 61 21.09 -7.13 -4.33
N SER A 62 20.02 -6.85 -3.59
CA SER A 62 20.09 -6.40 -2.20
C SER A 62 19.97 -7.54 -1.19
N SER A 63 19.73 -8.77 -1.65
CA SER A 63 19.77 -9.96 -0.79
C SER A 63 21.20 -10.35 -0.44
N ARG A 64 21.37 -11.05 0.68
CA ARG A 64 22.65 -11.66 1.08
C ARG A 64 22.49 -13.16 0.94
N GLU A 65 23.10 -13.72 -0.11
CA GLU A 65 23.01 -15.16 -0.43
C GLU A 65 21.56 -15.65 -0.64
N GLY A 66 20.68 -14.78 -1.16
CA GLY A 66 19.25 -15.06 -1.32
C GLY A 66 18.43 -14.93 -0.04
N MET A 67 19.03 -14.48 1.06
CA MET A 67 18.34 -14.14 2.31
C MET A 67 18.12 -12.63 2.41
N SER A 68 17.00 -12.21 2.99
CA SER A 68 16.72 -10.80 3.25
C SER A 68 15.77 -10.64 4.43
N ALA A 69 15.20 -9.43 4.56
CA ALA A 69 14.07 -9.16 5.42
C ALA A 69 12.83 -8.88 4.56
N LYS A 70 11.66 -9.30 5.05
CA LYS A 70 10.37 -8.94 4.45
C LYS A 70 9.70 -7.86 5.29
N LEU A 71 9.03 -6.91 4.63
CA LEU A 71 8.34 -5.78 5.27
C LEU A 71 6.83 -5.88 4.98
N GLY A 72 6.03 -5.95 6.05
CA GLY A 72 4.56 -5.92 5.97
C GLY A 72 4.03 -4.63 6.59
N LEU A 73 3.12 -3.96 5.88
CA LEU A 73 2.42 -2.76 6.34
C LEU A 73 0.92 -3.00 6.37
N ASP A 74 0.28 -2.71 7.51
CA ASP A 74 -1.18 -2.74 7.67
C ASP A 74 -1.73 -1.32 7.47
N ALA A 75 -2.16 -0.98 6.25
CA ALA A 75 -2.72 0.34 5.91
C ALA A 75 -4.25 0.32 5.84
N LYS A 76 -4.87 -0.53 6.67
CA LYS A 76 -6.31 -0.63 6.78
C LYS A 76 -6.84 0.38 7.79
N ALA A 77 -8.07 0.83 7.56
CA ALA A 77 -8.78 1.68 8.49
C ALA A 77 -8.95 0.94 9.84
N PRO A 78 -8.80 1.65 10.98
CA PRO A 78 -9.23 1.17 12.28
C PRO A 78 -10.69 0.68 12.26
N LEU A 79 -11.04 -0.23 13.17
CA LEU A 79 -12.41 -0.77 13.25
C LEU A 79 -13.46 0.32 13.53
N GLU A 80 -13.09 1.33 14.33
CA GLU A 80 -13.92 2.50 14.64
C GLU A 80 -13.43 3.69 13.81
N TRP A 81 -13.62 3.60 12.48
CA TRP A 81 -13.25 4.66 11.55
C TRP A 81 -14.49 5.41 11.07
N ASP A 82 -14.64 6.65 11.52
CA ASP A 82 -15.77 7.54 11.18
C ASP A 82 -15.37 8.66 10.21
N VAL A 83 -14.17 8.57 9.63
CA VAL A 83 -13.64 9.57 8.72
C VAL A 83 -13.99 9.23 7.27
N GLU A 84 -14.80 10.08 6.65
CA GLU A 84 -15.09 10.00 5.23
C GLU A 84 -13.95 10.63 4.42
N ARG A 85 -13.56 9.95 3.34
CA ARG A 85 -12.58 10.49 2.39
C ARG A 85 -13.20 11.68 1.67
N ASN A 86 -12.54 12.83 1.72
CA ASN A 86 -12.97 13.97 0.93
C ASN A 86 -12.63 13.75 -0.56
N GLU A 87 -13.65 13.85 -1.40
CA GLU A 87 -13.52 13.77 -2.85
C GLU A 87 -13.82 15.11 -3.51
N LEU A 88 -13.12 15.39 -4.61
CA LEU A 88 -13.44 16.58 -5.41
C LEU A 88 -14.77 16.34 -6.13
N PRO A 89 -15.71 17.30 -6.12
CA PRO A 89 -16.94 17.16 -6.88
C PRO A 89 -16.67 16.93 -8.36
N ASP A 90 -17.41 16.04 -9.00
CA ASP A 90 -17.25 15.70 -10.42
C ASP A 90 -17.25 16.94 -11.33
N ALA A 91 -18.09 17.92 -11.02
CA ALA A 91 -18.14 19.19 -11.74
C ALA A 91 -16.83 19.98 -11.67
N ALA A 92 -16.14 19.97 -10.53
CA ALA A 92 -14.84 20.62 -10.37
C ALA A 92 -13.75 19.90 -11.15
N ILE A 93 -13.75 18.55 -11.12
CA ILE A 93 -12.82 17.73 -11.92
C ILE A 93 -13.05 17.96 -13.42
N ALA A 94 -14.30 17.95 -13.87
CA ALA A 94 -14.67 18.18 -15.26
C ALA A 94 -14.26 19.57 -15.74
N TRP A 95 -14.54 20.60 -14.93
CA TRP A 95 -14.11 21.97 -15.21
C TRP A 95 -12.60 22.08 -15.32
N ALA A 96 -11.84 21.49 -14.39
CA ALA A 96 -10.38 21.52 -14.43
C ALA A 96 -9.82 20.86 -15.71
N ARG A 97 -10.38 19.69 -16.09
CA ARG A 97 -10.02 19.00 -17.34
C ARG A 97 -10.33 19.84 -18.57
N GLU A 98 -11.43 20.58 -18.57
CA GLU A 98 -11.78 21.50 -19.65
C GLU A 98 -10.80 22.68 -19.75
N GLN A 99 -10.43 23.30 -18.62
CA GLN A 99 -9.45 24.39 -18.61
C GLN A 99 -8.08 23.92 -19.11
N SER A 100 -7.60 22.74 -18.69
CA SER A 100 -6.35 22.17 -19.19
C SER A 100 -6.37 22.02 -20.71
N ARG A 101 -7.46 21.46 -21.28
CA ARG A 101 -7.63 21.33 -22.74
C ARG A 101 -7.64 22.67 -23.47
N ARG A 102 -8.28 23.70 -22.90
CA ARG A 102 -8.32 25.05 -23.48
C ARG A 102 -6.97 25.76 -23.45
N SER A 103 -6.14 25.45 -22.45
CA SER A 103 -4.84 26.10 -22.24
C SER A 103 -3.70 25.57 -23.12
N GLY A 104 -3.93 24.56 -23.97
CA GLY A 104 -2.94 24.09 -24.95
C GLY A 104 -1.67 23.47 -24.34
N ARG A 105 -1.79 22.86 -23.15
CA ARG A 105 -0.81 21.91 -22.60
C ARG A 105 -1.40 20.51 -22.59
#